data_AF-A0A420ARQ4-F1
#
_entry.id   AF-A0A420ARQ4-F1
#
_cell.length_a   1.000
_cell.length_b   1.000
_cell.length_c   1.000
_cell.angle_alpha   90.00
_cell.angle_beta   90.00
_cell.angle_gamma   90.00
#
_symmetry.space_group_name_H-M   'P 1'
#
loop_
_entity.id
_entity.type
_entity.pdbx_description
1 polymer ?
#
loop_
_entity_poly.entity_id
_entity_poly.type
_entity_poly.pdbx_seq_one_letter_code
_entity_poly.pdbx_strand_id
1 'polypeptide(L)' 'MLPTIRISKGLSLPDNDQWQFRFEVQSESSNRLYTIAQNKKKKHWGCSCPGWKKTKNCKHLQALGIPGKEQPFEINLIKE' A
#
# COMPACT_ATOMS: atom_id res chain seq x y z
N MET A 1 0.12 -19.66 -0.42
CA MET A 1 0.03 -18.88 0.84
C MET A 1 0.01 -17.40 0.48
N LEU A 2 -0.96 -16.63 0.97
CA LEU A 2 -0.99 -15.18 0.73
C LEU A 2 0.08 -14.49 1.58
N PRO A 3 0.80 -13.49 1.05
CA PRO A 3 1.75 -12.72 1.87
C PRO A 3 0.98 -12.01 2.99
N THR A 4 1.60 -11.95 4.16
CA THR A 4 1.02 -11.31 5.35
C THR A 4 1.73 -10.00 5.61
N ILE A 5 0.98 -8.90 5.67
CA ILE A 5 1.50 -7.59 6.06
C ILE A 5 0.99 -7.27 7.46
N ARG A 6 1.94 -6.98 8.36
CA ARG A 6 1.68 -6.49 9.70
C ARG A 6 1.71 -4.96 9.69
N ILE A 7 0.66 -4.35 10.20
CA ILE A 7 0.53 -2.89 10.26
C ILE A 7 0.33 -2.50 11.71
N SER A 8 1.26 -1.71 12.24
CA SER A 8 1.12 -1.11 13.56
C SER A 8 -0.04 -0.12 13.57
N LYS A 9 -0.92 -0.19 14.57
CA LYS A 9 -2.11 0.66 14.70
C LYS A 9 -1.83 2.17 14.51
N GLY A 10 -0.70 2.67 14.99
CA GLY A 10 -0.30 4.07 14.87
C GLY A 10 0.00 4.56 13.45
N LEU A 11 0.24 3.64 12.50
CA LEU A 11 0.48 3.94 11.08
C LEU A 11 -0.75 3.62 10.21
N SER A 12 -1.81 3.07 10.78
CA SER A 12 -3.04 2.75 10.07
C SER A 12 -3.92 3.99 9.90
N LEU A 13 -4.47 4.17 8.70
CA LEU A 13 -5.36 5.27 8.35
C LEU A 13 -6.79 4.75 8.14
N PRO A 14 -7.82 5.58 8.39
CA PRO A 14 -9.19 5.19 8.12
C PRO A 14 -9.41 4.97 6.62
N ASP A 15 -10.16 3.92 6.30
CA ASP A 15 -10.61 3.62 4.94
C ASP A 15 -11.47 4.78 4.41
N ASN A 16 -11.49 4.95 3.08
CA ASN A 16 -12.37 5.92 2.42
C ASN A 16 -13.23 5.24 1.34
N ASP A 17 -14.02 5.99 0.58
CA ASP A 17 -14.94 5.44 -0.42
C ASP A 17 -14.26 4.51 -1.44
N GLN A 18 -13.01 4.79 -1.82
CA GLN A 18 -12.31 4.06 -2.89
C GLN A 18 -11.24 3.09 -2.37
N TRP A 19 -10.68 3.35 -1.20
CA TRP A 19 -9.46 2.71 -0.70
C TRP A 19 -9.68 2.12 0.70
N GLN A 20 -9.18 0.91 0.89
CA GLN A 20 -9.18 0.19 2.16
C GLN A 20 -7.76 -0.23 2.55
N PHE A 21 -7.59 -0.66 3.80
CA PHE A 21 -6.30 -1.12 4.34
C PHE A 21 -5.22 -0.05 4.17
N ARG A 22 -5.57 1.18 4.53
CA ARG A 22 -4.71 2.34 4.35
C ARG A 22 -3.68 2.39 5.47
N PHE A 23 -2.42 2.57 5.12
CA PHE A 23 -1.34 2.77 6.10
C PHE A 23 -0.21 3.61 5.53
N GLU A 24 0.59 4.20 6.40
CA GLU A 24 1.73 5.03 6.02
C GLU A 24 3.05 4.26 6.10
N VAL A 25 3.92 4.51 5.14
CA VAL A 25 5.30 4.03 5.10
C VAL A 25 6.25 5.21 4.96
N GLN A 26 7.36 5.16 5.68
CA GLN A 26 8.39 6.19 5.56
C GLN A 26 9.26 5.97 4.32
N SER A 27 9.59 7.07 3.64
CA SER A 27 10.56 7.07 2.56
C SER A 27 11.95 6.73 3.11
N GLU A 28 12.64 5.81 2.45
CA GLU A 28 14.01 5.41 2.81
C GLU A 28 15.00 6.59 2.80
N SER A 29 14.85 7.52 1.85
CA SER A 29 15.81 8.61 1.63
C SER A 29 15.38 9.95 2.24
N SER A 30 14.22 10.04 2.92
CA SER A 30 13.67 11.31 3.42
C SER A 30 12.62 11.10 4.51
N ASN A 31 12.33 12.12 5.32
CA ASN A 31 11.24 12.10 6.31
C ASN A 31 9.81 12.19 5.73
N ARG A 32 9.62 11.83 4.46
CA ARG A 32 8.30 11.86 3.82
C ARG A 32 7.56 10.56 4.11
N LEU A 33 6.29 10.67 4.49
CA LEU A 33 5.38 9.53 4.61
C LEU A 33 4.60 9.36 3.31
N TYR A 34 4.49 8.12 2.85
CA TYR A 34 3.68 7.74 1.71
C TYR A 34 2.59 6.78 2.17
N THR A 35 1.37 6.99 1.69
CA THR A 35 0.24 6.13 2.00
C THR A 35 0.18 4.97 1.00
N ILE A 36 0.08 3.75 1.51
CA ILE A 36 -0.24 2.55 0.75
C ILE A 36 -1.67 2.14 1.07
N ALA A 37 -2.41 1.68 0.06
CA ALA A 37 -3.79 1.27 0.21
C ALA A 37 -4.23 0.31 -0.89
N GLN A 38 -5.28 -0.47 -0.65
CA GLN A 38 -5.91 -1.30 -1.67
C GLN A 38 -7.19 -0.65 -2.20
N ASN A 39 -7.39 -0.67 -3.51
CA ASN A 39 -8.63 -0.22 -4.12
C ASN A 39 -9.76 -1.21 -3.83
N LYS A 40 -10.88 -0.74 -3.30
CA LYS A 40 -12.02 -1.59 -2.90
C LYS A 40 -12.64 -2.35 -4.07
N LYS A 41 -12.73 -1.70 -5.25
CA LYS A 41 -13.40 -2.23 -6.45
C LYS A 41 -12.47 -3.09 -7.31
N LYS A 42 -11.28 -2.57 -7.64
CA LYS A 42 -10.33 -3.21 -8.55
C LYS A 42 -9.37 -4.17 -7.84
N LYS A 43 -9.34 -4.18 -6.50
CA LYS A 43 -8.45 -5.02 -5.66
C LYS A 43 -6.95 -4.84 -5.90
N HIS A 44 -6.55 -3.81 -6.65
CA HIS A 44 -5.15 -3.47 -6.80
C HIS A 44 -4.64 -2.63 -5.65
N TRP A 45 -3.33 -2.59 -5.50
CA TRP A 45 -2.67 -1.75 -4.51
C TRP A 45 -2.12 -0.46 -5.11
N GLY A 46 -2.23 0.60 -4.33
CA GLY A 46 -1.79 1.94 -4.67
C GLY A 46 -0.80 2.48 -3.64
N CYS A 47 0.07 3.38 -4.08
CA CYS A 47 0.96 4.15 -3.20
C CYS A 47 0.89 5.64 -3.58
N SER A 48 0.94 6.54 -2.58
CA SER A 48 0.92 7.99 -2.83
C SER A 48 2.26 8.56 -3.33
N CYS A 49 3.30 7.74 -3.41
CA CYS A 49 4.63 8.14 -3.88
C CYS A 49 4.64 8.55 -5.38
N PRO A 50 5.57 9.43 -5.80
CA PRO A 50 5.65 9.90 -7.18
C PRO A 50 5.89 8.77 -8.19
N GLY A 51 6.65 7.74 -7.82
CA GLY A 51 6.90 6.57 -8.67
C GLY A 51 5.60 5.87 -9.07
N TRP A 52 4.74 5.57 -8.09
CA TRP A 52 3.45 4.94 -8.37
C TRP A 52 2.53 5.88 -9.14
N LYS A 53 2.48 7.17 -8.82
CA LYS A 53 1.62 8.11 -9.57
C LYS A 53 1.95 8.13 -11.06
N LYS A 54 3.25 8.09 -11.42
CA LYS A 54 3.75 8.15 -12.80
C LYS A 54 3.62 6.82 -13.56
N THR A 55 4.06 5.71 -12.97
CA THR A 55 4.20 4.43 -13.70
C THR A 55 3.32 3.32 -13.15
N LYS A 56 2.53 3.61 -12.11
CA LYS A 56 1.77 2.63 -11.31
C LYS A 56 2.66 1.54 -10.69
N ASN A 57 3.97 1.78 -10.59
CA ASN A 57 4.94 0.85 -10.03
C ASN A 57 5.92 1.63 -9.13
N CYS A 58 6.26 1.09 -7.96
CA CYS A 58 7.18 1.75 -7.04
C CYS A 58 7.89 0.77 -6.11
N LYS A 59 9.06 1.19 -5.61
CA LYS A 59 9.87 0.40 -4.67
C LYS A 59 9.12 0.01 -3.40
N HIS A 60 8.19 0.85 -2.93
CA HIS A 60 7.42 0.56 -1.71
C HIS A 60 6.48 -0.64 -1.88
N LEU A 61 5.78 -0.76 -3.01
CA LEU A 61 4.95 -1.95 -3.28
C LEU A 61 5.82 -3.19 -3.52
N GLN A 62 6.93 -3.03 -4.25
CA GLN A 62 7.87 -4.13 -4.51
C GLN A 62 8.49 -4.70 -3.24
N ALA A 63 8.86 -3.84 -2.28
CA ALA A 63 9.37 -4.26 -0.97
C ALA A 63 8.35 -5.09 -0.17
N LEU A 64 7.06 -4.88 -0.41
CA LEU A 64 5.97 -5.65 0.21
C LEU A 64 5.57 -6.88 -0.63
N GLY A 65 6.26 -7.16 -1.73
CA GLY A 65 5.91 -8.24 -2.65
C GLY A 65 4.59 -8.01 -3.40
N ILE A 66 4.13 -6.76 -3.47
CA ILE A 66 2.87 -6.39 -4.11
C ILE A 66 3.13 -5.99 -5.57
N PRO A 67 2.40 -6.54 -6.55
CA PRO A 67 2.57 -6.18 -7.95
C PRO A 67 2.10 -4.75 -8.22
N GLY A 68 2.85 -4.05 -9.07
CA GLY A 68 2.46 -2.75 -9.60
C GLY A 68 1.46 -2.87 -10.75
N LYS A 69 1.31 -1.78 -11.50
CA LYS A 69 0.48 -1.66 -12.72
C LYS A 69 -1.00 -1.95 -12.49
N GLU A 70 -1.51 -1.57 -11.32
CA GLU A 70 -2.92 -1.76 -10.95
C GLU A 70 -3.38 -3.23 -11.07
N GLN A 71 -2.47 -4.18 -10.88
CA GLN A 71 -2.81 -5.59 -10.87
C GLN A 71 -3.55 -5.96 -9.57
N PRO A 72 -4.69 -6.67 -9.64
CA PRO A 72 -5.38 -7.18 -8.47
C PRO A 72 -4.45 -8.08 -7.65
N PHE A 73 -4.38 -7.85 -6.34
CA PHE A 73 -3.57 -8.67 -5.45
C PHE A 73 -4.14 -8.70 -4.05
N GLU A 74 -4.30 -9.90 -3.51
CA GLU A 74 -4.87 -10.14 -2.19
C GLU A 74 -3.76 -10.51 -1.20
N ILE A 75 -3.88 -9.98 0.02
CA ILE A 75 -2.92 -10.21 1.10
C ILE A 75 -3.68 -10.42 2.40
N ASN A 76 -3.05 -11.11 3.35
CA ASN A 76 -3.55 -11.15 4.71
C ASN A 76 -3.04 -9.92 5.47
N LEU A 77 -3.96 -9.12 6.01
CA LEU A 77 -3.62 -7.95 6.81
C LEU A 77 -3.81 -8.28 8.29
N ILE A 78 -2.75 -8.15 9.08
CA ILE A 78 -2.83 -8.23 10.55
C ILE A 78 -2.60 -6.84 11.10
N LYS A 79 -3.62 -6.28 11.77
CA LYS A 79 -3.54 -5.01 12.48
C LYS A 79 -3.19 -5.33 13.93
N GLU A 80 -2.01 -4.91 14.37
CA GLU A 80 -1.52 -5.07 15.76
C GLU A 80 -1.69 -3.76 16.53
#